data_AF-A0A6J7H160-F1
#
_entry.id   AF-A0A6J7H160-F1
#
_cell.length_a   1.000
_cell.length_b   1.000
_cell.length_c   1.000
_cell.angle_alpha   90.00
_cell.angle_beta   90.00
_cell.angle_gamma   90.00
#
_symmetry.space_group_name_H-M   'P 1'
#
loop_
_entity.id
_entity.type
_entity.pdbx_description
1 polymer ?
#
loop_
_entity_poly.entity_id
_entity_poly.type
_entity_poly.pdbx_seq_one_letter_code
_entity_poly.pdbx_strand_id
1 'polypeptide(L)' 'MLLTPHDVRLSALAEAYGFDYRLVTTVGELDQALLSATDQPLVIEVPLERA' A
#
# COMPACT_ATOMS: atom_id res chain seq x y z
N MET A 1 23.25 -14.99 1.36
CA MET A 1 22.87 -13.64 1.83
C MET A 1 21.47 -13.74 2.40
N LEU A 2 21.24 -13.22 3.62
CA LEU A 2 19.93 -13.23 4.26
C LEU A 2 19.03 -12.24 3.48
N LEU A 3 18.14 -12.75 2.63
CA LEU A 3 17.08 -11.93 2.05
C LEU A 3 16.12 -11.67 3.22
N THR A 4 16.06 -10.45 3.76
CA THR A 4 15.04 -10.09 4.74
C THR A 4 13.69 -10.53 4.16
N PRO A 5 12.89 -11.34 4.86
CA PRO A 5 11.54 -11.65 4.41
C PRO A 5 10.78 -10.32 4.37
N HIS A 6 10.50 -9.82 3.17
CA HIS A 6 9.74 -8.58 2.97
C HIS A 6 8.23 -8.87 2.84
N ASP A 7 7.80 -10.03 3.33
CA ASP A 7 6.40 -10.43 3.34
C ASP A 7 5.71 -9.73 4.54
N VAL A 8 5.39 -8.45 4.34
CA VAL A 8 4.74 -7.59 5.34
C VAL A 8 3.29 -7.39 4.92
N ARG A 9 2.35 -7.72 5.81
CA ARG A 9 0.94 -7.41 5.62
C ARG A 9 0.68 -5.94 5.95
N LEU A 10 0.90 -5.05 5.00
CA LEU A 10 0.69 -3.60 5.18
C LEU A 10 -0.79 -3.26 5.48
N SER A 11 -1.73 -4.06 4.97
CA SER A 11 -3.15 -3.94 5.30
C SER A 11 -3.41 -4.07 6.80
N ALA A 12 -2.83 -5.07 7.45
CA ALA A 12 -2.97 -5.28 8.89
C ALA A 12 -2.36 -4.13 9.72
N LEU A 13 -1.30 -3.49 9.20
CA LEU A 13 -0.73 -2.32 9.82
C LEU A 13 -1.68 -1.12 9.70
N ALA A 14 -2.20 -0.86 8.50
CA ALA A 14 -3.14 0.23 8.28
C ALA A 14 -4.39 0.07 9.16
N GLU A 15 -4.97 -1.12 9.22
CA GLU A 15 -6.11 -1.43 10.09
C GLU A 15 -5.82 -1.17 11.57
N ALA A 16 -4.65 -1.60 12.07
CA ALA A 16 -4.26 -1.41 13.46
C ALA A 16 -4.13 0.07 13.85
N TYR A 17 -3.81 0.94 12.91
CA TYR A 17 -3.70 2.39 13.11
C TYR A 17 -4.96 3.16 12.70
N GLY A 18 -6.00 2.48 12.17
CA GLY A 18 -7.21 3.13 11.66
C GLY A 18 -6.99 3.91 10.36
N PHE A 19 -5.95 3.57 9.61
CA PHE A 19 -5.65 4.15 8.30
C PHE A 19 -6.43 3.43 7.22
N ASP A 20 -6.77 4.16 6.16
CA ASP A 20 -7.29 3.55 4.95
C ASP A 20 -6.17 2.79 4.24
N TYR A 21 -6.52 1.69 3.57
CA TYR A 21 -5.56 0.87 2.83
C TYR A 21 -6.04 0.61 1.41
N ARG A 22 -5.13 0.75 0.45
CA ARG A 22 -5.40 0.44 -0.95
C ARG A 22 -4.21 -0.23 -1.61
N LEU A 23 -4.46 -1.42 -2.14
CA LEU A 23 -3.52 -2.12 -3.01
C LEU A 23 -3.77 -1.69 -4.46
N VAL A 24 -2.72 -1.24 -5.15
CA VAL A 24 -2.79 -0.87 -6.57
C VAL A 24 -1.70 -1.61 -7.35
N THR A 25 -2.03 -2.02 -8.57
CA THR A 25 -1.13 -2.80 -9.42
C THR A 25 -0.83 -2.10 -10.75
N THR A 26 -1.48 -0.96 -11.00
CA THR A 26 -1.31 -0.17 -12.22
C THR A 26 -1.07 1.30 -11.93
N VAL A 27 -0.45 2.00 -12.87
CA VAL A 27 -0.22 3.46 -12.79
C VAL A 27 -1.54 4.22 -12.70
N GLY A 28 -2.57 3.82 -13.46
CA GLY A 28 -3.88 4.47 -13.42
C GLY A 28 -4.60 4.32 -12.08
N GLU A 29 -4.49 3.15 -11.45
CA GLU A 29 -5.03 2.93 -10.09
C GLU A 29 -4.31 3.74 -9.03
N LEU A 30 -2.98 3.91 -9.18
CA LEU A 30 -2.16 4.74 -8.31
C LEU A 30 -2.53 6.22 -8.45
N ASP A 31 -2.64 6.73 -9.68
CA ASP A 31 -3.06 8.10 -9.95
C ASP A 31 -4.43 8.39 -9.34
N GLN A 32 -5.38 7.47 -9.49
CA GLN A 32 -6.70 7.59 -8.86
C GLN A 32 -6.62 7.58 -7.33
N ALA A 33 -5.78 6.73 -6.74
CA ALA A 33 -5.60 6.65 -5.28
C ALA A 33 -5.00 7.95 -4.72
N LEU A 34 -4.04 8.55 -5.41
CA LEU A 34 -3.42 9.84 -5.02
C LEU A 34 -4.40 11.01 -5.08
N LEU A 35 -5.35 10.98 -6.01
CA LEU A 35 -6.38 12.01 -6.18
C LEU A 35 -7.60 11.80 -5.27
N SER A 36 -7.70 10.64 -4.60
CA SER A 36 -8.82 10.34 -3.72
C SER A 36 -8.70 11.16 -2.43
N ALA A 37 -9.70 12.00 -2.16
CA ALA A 37 -9.84 12.63 -0.86
C ALA A 37 -10.20 11.55 0.18
N THR A 38 -9.38 11.42 1.22
CA THR A 38 -9.62 10.54 2.35
C THR A 38 -9.62 11.39 3.63
N ASP A 39 -10.57 11.11 4.52
CA ASP A 39 -10.64 11.80 5.82
C ASP A 39 -9.62 11.23 6.82
N GLN A 40 -9.07 10.06 6.53
CA GLN A 40 -8.05 9.35 7.31
C GLN A 40 -6.74 9.23 6.53
N PRO A 41 -5.59 9.06 7.19
CA PRO A 41 -4.35 8.73 6.51
C PRO A 41 -4.52 7.47 5.64
N LEU A 42 -4.03 7.52 4.41
CA LEU A 42 -4.13 6.43 3.43
C LEU A 42 -2.77 5.78 3.17
N VAL A 43 -2.71 4.46 3.29
CA VAL A 43 -1.58 3.63 2.86
C VAL A 43 -1.88 3.05 1.48
N ILE A 44 -1.04 3.39 0.50
CA ILE A 44 -1.12 2.84 -0.86
C ILE A 44 0.03 1.85 -1.04
N GLU A 45 -0.29 0.57 -1.22
CA GLU A 45 0.68 -0.48 -1.51
C GLU A 45 0.78 -0.71 -3.02
N VAL A 46 2.00 -0.68 -3.55
CA VAL A 46 2.31 -0.94 -4.96
C VAL A 46 3.30 -2.10 -5.05
N PRO A 47 2.85 -3.33 -5.34
CA PRO A 47 3.75 -4.47 -5.51
C PRO A 47 4.64 -4.26 -6.73
N LEU A 48 5.96 -4.31 -6.54
CA LEU A 48 6.93 -4.25 -7.63
C LEU A 48 7.66 -5.58 -7.73
N GLU A 49 7.82 -6.07 -8.96
CA GLU A 49 8.67 -7.23 -9.22
C GLU A 49 10.13 -6.87 -8.90
N ARG A 50 10.83 -7.77 -8.21
CA ARG A 50 12.23 -7.56 -7.86
C ARG A 50 13.10 -8.03 -9.02
N ALA A 51 13.96 -7.13 -9.52
CA ALA A 51 15.01 -7.45 -10.50
C ALA A 51 16.22 -8.15 -9.86
#